data_AF-A0AAC9FQF3-F1
#
_entry.id   AF-A0AAC9FQF3-F1
#
_cell.length_a   1.000
_cell.length_b   1.000
_cell.length_c   1.000
_cell.angle_alpha   90.00
_cell.angle_beta   90.00
_cell.angle_gamma   90.00
#
_symmetry.space_group_name_H-M   'P 1'
#
loop_
_entity.id
_entity.type
_entity.pdbx_description
1 polymer ?
#
loop_
_entity_poly.entity_id
_entity_poly.type
_entity_poly.pdbx_seq_one_letter_code
_entity_poly.pdbx_strand_id
1 'polypeptide(L)'
;MSEIEVRALAREIRHLYWHIRTLRRGMQDAARRRYYRRIAKKKKRLLDAGVSKREVLDLLMCCRSRNCRFRACLDCTQRLL
;
A
#
# COMPACT_ATOMS: atom_id res chain seq x y z
N MET A 1 3.98 13.59 10.68
CA MET A 1 4.36 12.18 10.53
C MET A 1 5.74 12.16 9.90
N SER A 2 6.69 11.45 10.50
CA SER A 2 8.07 11.38 9.97
C SER A 2 8.12 10.59 8.67
N GLU A 3 9.20 10.77 7.89
CA GLU A 3 9.40 10.00 6.65
C GLU A 3 9.49 8.49 6.92
N ILE A 4 10.10 8.09 8.06
CA ILE A 4 10.18 6.69 8.49
C ILE A 4 8.78 6.11 8.71
N GLU A 5 7.90 6.86 9.36
CA GLU A 5 6.51 6.44 9.60
C GLU A 5 5.72 6.32 8.29
N VAL A 6 5.91 7.25 7.35
CA VAL A 6 5.29 7.18 6.01
C VAL A 6 5.72 5.90 5.30
N ARG A 7 7.02 5.61 5.28
CA ARG A 7 7.58 4.39 4.68
C ARG A 7 7.05 3.12 5.35
N ALA A 8 7.00 3.09 6.67
CA ALA A 8 6.45 1.95 7.42
C ALA A 8 4.97 1.71 7.11
N LEU A 9 4.16 2.77 7.07
CA LEU A 9 2.72 2.66 6.77
C LEU A 9 2.48 2.20 5.32
N ALA A 10 3.30 2.71 4.38
CA ALA A 10 3.32 2.26 3.00
C ALA A 10 3.64 0.76 2.90
N ARG A 11 4.64 0.26 3.66
CA ARG A 11 4.98 -1.17 3.75
C ARG A 11 3.81 -2.02 4.22
N GLU A 12 3.16 -1.60 5.30
CA GLU A 12 2.02 -2.31 5.85
C GLU A 12 0.87 -2.41 4.86
N ILE A 13 0.54 -1.33 4.15
CA ILE A 13 -0.50 -1.35 3.11
C ILE A 13 -0.17 -2.42 2.06
N ARG A 14 1.09 -2.54 1.65
CA ARG A 14 1.51 -3.55 0.67
C ARG A 14 1.36 -4.97 1.20
N HIS A 15 1.81 -5.23 2.43
CA HIS A 15 1.61 -6.54 3.07
C HIS A 15 0.13 -6.92 3.16
N LEU A 16 -0.74 -5.97 3.53
CA LEU A 16 -2.19 -6.22 3.58
C LEU A 16 -2.77 -6.55 2.20
N TYR A 17 -2.33 -5.85 1.14
CA TYR A 17 -2.74 -6.20 -0.23
C TYR A 17 -2.22 -7.57 -0.67
N TRP A 18 -1.01 -7.97 -0.25
CA TRP A 18 -0.49 -9.30 -0.52
C TRP A 18 -1.34 -10.38 0.18
N HIS A 19 -1.68 -10.20 1.46
CA HIS A 19 -2.60 -11.10 2.15
C HIS A 19 -3.94 -11.22 1.45
N ILE A 20 -4.52 -10.12 0.94
CA ILE A 20 -5.78 -10.20 0.19
C ILE A 20 -5.66 -11.11 -1.05
N ARG A 21 -4.48 -11.20 -1.68
CA ARG A 21 -4.25 -12.07 -2.86
C ARG A 21 -4.19 -13.55 -2.49
N THR A 22 -3.78 -13.89 -1.28
CA THR A 22 -3.72 -15.29 -0.82
C THR A 22 -5.09 -15.81 -0.37
N LEU A 23 -6.05 -14.92 -0.10
CA LEU A 23 -7.39 -15.30 0.30
C LEU A 23 -8.23 -15.82 -0.88
N ARG A 24 -8.95 -16.92 -0.65
CA ARG A 24 -9.87 -17.52 -1.61
C ARG A 24 -11.12 -16.66 -1.77
N ARG A 25 -11.43 -16.28 -3.02
CA ARG A 25 -12.65 -15.56 -3.38
C ARG A 25 -13.89 -16.42 -3.09
N GLY A 26 -15.00 -15.80 -2.68
CA GLY A 26 -16.25 -16.50 -2.36
C GLY A 26 -16.27 -17.15 -0.97
N MET A 27 -15.14 -17.71 -0.51
CA MET A 27 -15.05 -18.33 0.82
C MET A 27 -14.59 -17.36 1.91
N GLN A 28 -13.65 -16.46 1.60
CA GLN A 28 -13.01 -15.60 2.60
C GLN A 28 -13.32 -14.11 2.39
N ASP A 29 -14.46 -13.81 1.78
CA ASP A 29 -14.82 -12.43 1.45
C ASP A 29 -15.03 -11.53 2.68
N ALA A 30 -15.55 -12.08 3.78
CA ALA A 30 -15.62 -11.36 5.05
C ALA A 30 -14.22 -10.93 5.54
N ALA A 31 -13.23 -11.83 5.46
CA ALA A 31 -11.85 -11.51 5.80
C ALA A 31 -11.26 -10.46 4.84
N ARG A 32 -11.47 -10.62 3.53
CA ARG A 32 -11.04 -9.63 2.52
C ARG A 32 -11.59 -8.24 2.82
N ARG A 33 -12.89 -8.11 3.14
CA ARG A 33 -13.53 -6.84 3.50
C ARG A 33 -12.86 -6.21 4.73
N ARG A 34 -12.49 -7.00 5.75
CA ARG A 34 -11.75 -6.49 6.92
C ARG A 34 -10.39 -5.91 6.53
N TYR A 35 -9.63 -6.60 5.68
CA TYR A 35 -8.36 -6.08 5.18
C TYR A 35 -8.52 -4.79 4.35
N TYR A 36 -9.53 -4.72 3.47
CA TYR A 36 -9.82 -3.49 2.71
C TYR A 36 -10.16 -2.30 3.63
N ARG A 37 -10.93 -2.51 4.71
CA ARG A 37 -11.21 -1.45 5.69
C ARG A 37 -9.94 -0.99 6.42
N ARG A 38 -9.06 -1.92 6.81
CA ARG A 38 -7.76 -1.58 7.42
C ARG A 38 -6.90 -0.76 6.45
N ILE A 39 -6.84 -1.16 5.18
CA ILE A 39 -6.13 -0.43 4.13
C ILE A 39 -6.70 0.97 3.95
N ALA A 40 -8.04 1.13 3.92
CA ALA A 40 -8.68 2.44 3.77
C ALA A 40 -8.28 3.41 4.89
N LYS A 41 -8.28 2.95 6.16
CA LYS A 41 -7.82 3.74 7.30
C LYS A 41 -6.35 4.18 7.15
N LYS A 42 -5.47 3.29 6.70
CA LYS A 42 -4.05 3.61 6.49
C LYS A 42 -3.83 4.57 5.33
N LYS A 43 -4.56 4.40 4.21
CA LYS A 43 -4.52 5.35 3.10
C LYS A 43 -4.96 6.76 3.53
N LYS A 44 -6.03 6.85 4.33
CA LYS A 44 -6.46 8.12 4.91
C LYS A 44 -5.34 8.76 5.73
N ARG A 45 -4.66 8.00 6.60
CA ARG A 45 -3.52 8.51 7.38
C ARG A 45 -2.37 9.05 6.52
N LEU A 46 -2.09 8.45 5.35
CA LEU A 46 -1.10 9.00 4.41
C LEU A 46 -1.55 10.35 3.86
N LEU A 47 -2.81 10.44 3.42
CA LEU A 47 -3.39 11.68 2.88
C LEU A 47 -3.40 12.80 3.93
N ASP A 48 -3.83 12.48 5.15
CA ASP A 48 -3.86 13.42 6.28
C ASP A 48 -2.44 13.91 6.66
N ALA A 49 -1.40 13.12 6.35
CA ALA A 49 0.00 13.48 6.54
C ALA A 49 0.61 14.27 5.36
N GLY A 50 -0.20 14.67 4.38
CA GLY A 50 0.23 15.47 3.22
C GLY A 50 0.76 14.66 2.03
N VAL A 51 0.73 13.33 2.08
CA VAL A 51 1.08 12.50 0.93
C VAL A 51 0.01 12.67 -0.16
N SER A 52 0.44 12.91 -1.40
CA SER A 52 -0.52 13.15 -2.47
C SER A 52 -1.33 11.88 -2.80
N LYS A 53 -2.58 12.08 -3.25
CA LYS A 53 -3.41 10.96 -3.74
C LYS A 53 -2.72 10.17 -4.85
N ARG A 54 -1.91 10.84 -5.67
CA ARG A 54 -1.14 10.22 -6.76
C ARG A 54 -0.08 9.26 -6.20
N GLU A 55 0.71 9.68 -5.23
CA GLU A 55 1.72 8.83 -4.59
C GLU A 55 1.10 7.60 -3.89
N VAL A 56 -0.07 7.77 -3.24
CA VAL A 56 -0.81 6.65 -2.64
C VAL A 56 -1.28 5.64 -3.71
N LEU A 57 -1.65 6.10 -4.90
CA LEU A 57 -2.02 5.22 -6.01
C LEU A 57 -0.79 4.54 -6.62
N ASP A 58 0.32 5.26 -6.76
CA ASP A 58 1.58 4.73 -7.30
C ASP A 58 2.19 3.64 -6.39
N LEU A 59 1.91 3.66 -5.07
CA LEU A 59 2.17 2.54 -4.15
C LEU A 59 1.61 1.21 -4.68
N LEU A 60 0.39 1.23 -5.22
CA LEU A 60 -0.27 0.04 -5.75
C LEU A 60 0.29 -0.36 -7.12
N MET A 61 0.94 0.56 -7.83
CA MET A 61 1.52 0.30 -9.15
C MET A 61 2.96 -0.25 -9.08
N CYS A 62 3.84 0.26 -8.18
CA CYS A 62 5.24 -0.20 -8.03
C CYS A 62 5.27 -1.69 -7.64
N CYS A 63 4.43 -2.11 -6.68
CA CYS A 63 4.54 -3.43 -6.04
C CYS A 63 3.52 -4.49 -6.53
N ARG A 64 2.93 -4.27 -7.70
CA ARG A 64 2.06 -5.25 -8.39
C ARG A 64 2.76 -6.01 -9.51
N SER A 65 3.92 -5.55 -9.96
CA SER A 65 4.65 -6.10 -11.10
C SER A 65 5.73 -7.07 -10.64
N ARG A 66 5.90 -8.21 -11.33
CA ARG A 66 7.13 -9.05 -11.22
C ARG A 66 8.39 -8.23 -11.52
N ASN A 67 8.24 -7.18 -12.34
CA ASN A 67 9.27 -6.21 -12.71
C ASN A 67 8.93 -4.86 -12.08
N CYS A 68 9.20 -4.69 -10.78
CA CYS A 68 9.09 -3.40 -10.11
C CYS A 68 9.87 -2.36 -10.93
N ARG A 69 9.18 -1.37 -11.53
CA ARG A 69 9.83 -0.41 -12.45
C ARG A 69 10.60 0.70 -11.72
N PHE A 70 10.86 0.55 -10.43
CA PHE A 70 11.49 1.56 -9.57
C PHE A 70 10.88 2.97 -9.70
N ARG A 71 9.61 3.06 -10.10
CA ARG A 71 8.85 4.31 -10.14
C ARG A 71 8.47 4.70 -8.71
N ALA A 72 9.47 5.17 -7.98
CA ALA A 72 9.46 6.02 -6.79
C ALA A 72 8.28 5.87 -5.80
N CYS A 73 7.73 4.67 -5.57
CA CYS A 73 6.69 4.56 -4.55
C CYS A 73 7.28 4.72 -3.14
N LEU A 74 6.42 5.09 -2.20
CA LEU A 74 6.77 5.49 -0.83
C LEU A 74 7.57 4.46 0.00
N ASP A 75 7.73 3.23 -0.47
CA ASP A 75 8.56 2.20 0.19
C ASP A 75 9.36 1.37 -0.86
N CYS A 76 9.65 1.93 -2.05
CA CYS A 76 10.57 1.34 -3.03
C CYS A 76 12.02 1.74 -2.61
N THR A 77 12.94 0.76 -2.48
CA THR A 77 14.29 0.93 -1.90
C THR A 77 15.23 1.80 -2.73
N GLN A 78 14.99 1.91 -4.03
CA GLN A 78 15.65 2.84 -4.94
C GLN A 78 14.62 3.88 -5.38
N ARG A 79 14.58 5.01 -4.67
CA ARG A 79 13.80 6.18 -5.07
C ARG A 79 14.69 6.93 -6.05
N LEU A 80 14.49 6.73 -7.35
CA LEU A 80 15.06 7.63 -8.36
C LEU A 80 14.33 8.97 -8.17
N LEU A 81 15.01 9.91 -7.52
CA LEU A 81 14.60 11.31 -7.41
C LEU A 81 14.84 12.01 -8.74
#